data_AF-A0A172UTX9-F1
#
_entry.id   AF-A0A172UTX9-F1
#
_cell.length_a   1.000
_cell.length_b   1.000
_cell.length_c   1.000
_cell.angle_alpha   90.00
_cell.angle_beta   90.00
_cell.angle_gamma   90.00
#
_symmetry.space_group_name_H-M   'P 1'
#
loop_
_entity.id
_entity.type
_entity.pdbx_description
1 polymer ?
#
loop_
_entity_poly.entity_id
_entity_poly.type
_entity_poly.pdbx_seq_one_letter_code
_entity_poly.pdbx_strand_id
1 'polypeptide(L)'
;MDPAEPCYLVEWYQPALVRGSLERTSAALQSSAAAASALGPTIQLMSMIVVPTDEMVFGVFCAASADLVSKVCRHAGLPADRLTAATDIRLAPTSPA
;
A
#
# COMPACT_ATOMS: atom_id res chain seq x y z
N MET A 1 6.24 4.17 -24.63
CA MET A 1 6.65 3.97 -23.23
C MET A 1 5.44 4.42 -22.44
N ASP A 2 4.62 3.49 -21.97
CA ASP A 2 3.53 3.87 -21.07
C ASP A 2 4.18 4.59 -19.88
N PRO A 3 3.70 5.79 -19.48
CA PRO A 3 4.22 6.41 -18.28
C PRO A 3 4.01 5.40 -17.14
N ALA A 4 5.08 5.10 -16.41
CA ALA A 4 4.97 4.26 -15.22
C ALA A 4 3.89 4.87 -14.33
N GLU A 5 2.89 4.07 -13.97
CA GLU A 5 1.76 4.53 -13.18
C GLU A 5 2.28 5.17 -11.89
N PRO A 6 1.75 6.34 -11.46
CA PRO A 6 2.25 7.02 -10.27
C PRO A 6 2.22 6.09 -9.07
N CYS A 7 3.26 6.17 -8.24
CA CYS A 7 3.33 5.37 -7.04
C CYS A 7 3.39 6.25 -5.80
N TYR A 8 2.91 5.71 -4.69
CA TYR A 8 2.69 6.42 -3.45
C TYR A 8 3.22 5.59 -2.28
N LEU A 9 3.91 6.27 -1.37
CA LEU A 9 4.32 5.74 -0.09
C LEU A 9 3.23 6.06 0.94
N VAL A 10 2.75 5.02 1.60
CA VAL A 10 1.85 5.10 2.74
C VAL A 10 2.64 4.76 4.00
N GLU A 11 2.42 5.53 5.06
CA GLU A 11 3.02 5.32 6.37
C GLU A 11 1.91 5.11 7.40
N TRP A 12 2.12 4.14 8.29
CA TRP A 12 1.28 3.86 9.44
C TRP A 12 2.14 3.81 10.72
N TYR A 13 1.90 4.75 11.64
CA TYR A 13 2.48 4.78 12.99
C TYR A 13 1.62 3.92 13.93
N GLN A 14 1.70 2.61 13.78
CA GLN A 14 0.76 1.69 14.42
C GLN A 14 1.48 0.53 15.12
N PRO A 15 1.71 0.63 16.44
CA PRO A 15 2.33 -0.44 17.23
C PRO A 15 1.54 -1.76 17.16
N ALA A 16 0.22 -1.69 16.99
CA ALA A 16 -0.64 -2.87 16.85
C ALA A 16 -0.45 -3.60 15.51
N LEU A 17 -0.17 -2.87 14.43
CA LEU A 17 0.14 -3.45 13.12
C LEU A 17 1.49 -4.17 13.15
N VAL A 18 2.49 -3.57 13.80
CA VAL A 18 3.82 -4.14 13.98
C VAL A 18 3.78 -5.45 14.78
N ARG A 19 2.95 -5.50 15.83
CA ARG A 19 2.75 -6.71 16.66
C ARG A 19 1.78 -7.72 16.03
N GLY A 20 1.07 -7.32 14.98
CA GLY A 20 0.07 -8.11 14.28
C GLY A 20 0.65 -8.96 13.15
N SER A 21 -0.24 -9.55 12.35
CA SER A 21 0.14 -10.34 11.18
C SER A 21 0.25 -9.44 9.94
N LEU A 22 1.48 -9.29 9.44
CA LEU A 22 1.76 -8.58 8.18
C LEU A 22 0.98 -9.20 7.01
N GLU A 23 0.93 -10.52 6.93
CA GLU A 23 0.20 -11.24 5.87
C GLU A 23 -1.29 -10.92 5.86
N ARG A 24 -1.94 -10.93 7.03
CA ARG A 24 -3.36 -10.59 7.14
C ARG A 24 -3.62 -9.14 6.71
N THR A 25 -2.72 -8.25 7.08
CA THR A 25 -2.77 -6.83 6.75
C THR A 25 -2.61 -6.62 5.25
N SER A 26 -1.59 -7.25 4.66
CA SER A 26 -1.32 -7.23 3.22
C SER A 26 -2.52 -7.77 2.44
N ALA A 27 -3.08 -8.92 2.86
CA ALA A 27 -4.24 -9.53 2.23
C ALA A 27 -5.49 -8.61 2.26
N ALA A 28 -5.73 -7.91 3.37
CA ALA A 28 -6.83 -6.94 3.47
C ALA A 28 -6.65 -5.75 2.50
N LEU A 29 -5.44 -5.21 2.41
CA LEU A 29 -5.11 -4.13 1.49
C LEU A 29 -5.20 -4.57 0.02
N GLN A 30 -4.67 -5.75 -0.31
CA GLN A 30 -4.75 -6.34 -1.65
C GLN A 30 -6.21 -6.61 -2.06
N SER A 31 -7.02 -7.16 -1.16
CA SER A 31 -8.44 -7.39 -1.41
C SER A 31 -9.18 -6.08 -1.68
N SER A 32 -8.92 -5.05 -0.88
CA SER A 32 -9.52 -3.72 -1.11
C SER A 32 -9.03 -3.08 -2.42
N ALA A 33 -7.76 -3.27 -2.79
CA ALA A 33 -7.22 -2.75 -4.05
C ALA A 33 -7.83 -3.48 -5.27
N ALA A 34 -8.01 -4.80 -5.18
CA ALA A 34 -8.69 -5.59 -6.21
C ALA A 34 -10.15 -5.16 -6.38
N ALA A 35 -10.87 -4.94 -5.28
CA ALA A 35 -12.25 -4.45 -5.31
C ALA A 35 -12.35 -3.05 -5.94
N ALA A 36 -11.41 -2.15 -5.65
CA ALA A 36 -11.36 -0.82 -6.26
C ALA A 36 -11.03 -0.88 -7.76
N SER A 37 -10.11 -1.75 -8.15
CA SER A 37 -9.70 -1.94 -9.56
C SER A 37 -10.81 -2.59 -10.40
N ALA A 38 -11.67 -3.42 -9.81
CA ALA A 38 -12.81 -4.02 -10.53
C ALA A 38 -13.84 -2.98 -11.01
N LEU A 39 -13.84 -1.78 -10.42
CA LEU A 39 -14.81 -0.73 -10.65
C LEU A 39 -14.20 0.54 -11.27
N GLY A 40 -12.89 0.56 -11.55
CA GLY A 40 -12.19 1.79 -11.92
C GLY A 40 -10.72 1.62 -12.26
N PRO A 41 -9.90 2.69 -12.14
CA PRO A 41 -8.47 2.64 -12.44
C PRO A 41 -7.74 1.60 -11.59
N THR A 42 -6.72 0.97 -12.17
CA THR A 42 -5.91 -0.04 -11.49
C THR A 42 -5.23 0.55 -10.26
N ILE A 43 -5.25 -0.20 -9.16
CA ILE A 43 -4.44 0.06 -7.97
C ILE A 43 -3.83 -1.25 -7.49
N GLN A 44 -2.52 -1.22 -7.22
CA GLN A 44 -1.77 -2.40 -6.79
C GLN A 44 -0.92 -2.07 -5.57
N LEU A 45 -0.97 -2.95 -4.55
CA LEU A 45 -0.01 -2.95 -3.45
C LEU A 45 1.26 -3.66 -3.93
N MET A 46 2.35 -2.93 -4.08
CA MET A 46 3.61 -3.43 -4.61
C MET A 46 4.51 -4.02 -3.54
N SER A 47 4.50 -3.43 -2.34
CA SER A 47 5.33 -3.89 -1.23
C SER A 47 4.77 -3.40 0.10
N MET A 48 5.08 -4.14 1.16
CA MET A 48 4.81 -3.76 2.54
C MET A 48 6.04 -4.03 3.38
N ILE A 49 6.42 -3.05 4.21
CA ILE A 49 7.64 -3.09 5.02
C ILE A 49 7.27 -2.79 6.46
N VAL A 50 7.65 -3.66 7.39
CA VAL A 50 7.49 -3.42 8.83
C VAL A 50 8.84 -3.02 9.39
N VAL A 51 8.88 -1.93 10.16
CA VAL A 51 10.04 -1.44 10.88
C VAL A 51 9.73 -1.46 12.37
N PRO A 52 9.95 -2.60 13.06
CA PRO A 52 9.48 -2.78 14.43
C PRO A 52 10.08 -1.81 15.43
N THR A 53 11.35 -1.46 15.26
CA THR A 53 12.07 -0.53 16.15
C THR A 53 11.44 0.85 16.18
N ASP A 54 10.96 1.31 15.03
CA ASP A 54 10.34 2.64 14.88
C ASP A 54 8.81 2.58 15.05
N GLU A 55 8.26 1.40 15.36
CA GLU A 55 6.83 1.11 15.42
C GLU A 55 6.06 1.53 14.14
N MET A 56 6.73 1.38 12.99
CA MET A 56 6.26 1.85 11.70
C MET A 56 5.95 0.73 10.73
N VAL A 57 4.95 0.95 9.88
CA VAL A 57 4.69 0.14 8.70
C VAL A 57 4.59 1.03 7.48
N PHE A 58 5.20 0.60 6.39
CA PHE A 58 5.19 1.27 5.10
C PHE A 58 4.50 0.41 4.06
N GLY A 59 3.74 1.03 3.17
CA GLY A 59 3.14 0.40 2.01
C GLY A 59 3.48 1.19 0.74
N VAL A 60 3.82 0.50 -0.34
CA VAL A 60 4.00 1.12 -1.65
C VAL A 60 2.84 0.72 -2.55
N PHE A 61 2.08 1.70 -3.03
CA PHE A 61 1.00 1.49 -3.98
C PHE A 61 1.33 2.14 -5.31
N CYS A 62 0.95 1.53 -6.42
CA CYS A 62 0.88 2.22 -7.71
C CYS A 62 -0.59 2.35 -8.12
N ALA A 63 -0.97 3.56 -8.51
CA ALA A 63 -2.35 3.97 -8.73
C ALA A 63 -2.42 5.28 -9.52
N ALA A 64 -3.56 5.53 -10.17
CA ALA A 64 -3.79 6.79 -10.88
C ALA A 64 -3.81 8.06 -9.98
N SER A 65 -4.04 7.93 -8.66
CA SER A 65 -4.06 9.07 -7.73
C SER A 65 -3.88 8.69 -6.26
N ALA A 66 -3.42 9.65 -5.45
CA ALA A 66 -3.36 9.54 -4.00
C ALA A 66 -4.75 9.31 -3.37
N ASP A 67 -5.79 9.94 -3.91
CA ASP A 67 -7.16 9.77 -3.40
C ASP A 67 -7.66 8.33 -3.49
N LEU A 68 -7.26 7.61 -4.55
CA LEU A 68 -7.57 6.19 -4.72
C LEU A 68 -6.86 5.34 -3.65
N VAL A 69 -5.58 5.61 -3.39
CA VAL A 69 -4.81 4.95 -2.33
C VAL A 69 -5.43 5.19 -0.96
N SER A 70 -5.80 6.44 -0.64
CA SER A 70 -6.46 6.81 0.61
C SER A 70 -7.81 6.09 0.79
N LYS A 71 -8.60 5.95 -0.29
CA LYS A 71 -9.85 5.19 -0.26
C LYS A 71 -9.61 3.71 0.01
N VAL A 72 -8.65 3.06 -0.66
CA VAL A 72 -8.31 1.65 -0.43
C VAL A 72 -7.87 1.42 1.01
N CYS A 73 -6.96 2.25 1.53
CA CYS A 73 -6.48 2.18 2.90
C CYS A 73 -7.64 2.26 3.92
N ARG A 74 -8.58 3.19 3.73
CA ARG A 74 -9.77 3.30 4.59
C ARG A 74 -10.69 2.09 4.51
N HIS A 75 -10.95 1.55 3.33
CA HIS A 75 -11.81 0.36 3.16
C HIS A 75 -11.19 -0.90 3.78
N ALA A 76 -9.86 -0.99 3.78
CA ALA A 76 -9.13 -2.05 4.48
C ALA A 76 -9.10 -1.86 6.02
N GLY A 77 -9.69 -0.78 6.55
CA GLY A 77 -9.68 -0.47 7.98
C GLY A 77 -8.37 0.13 8.48
N LEU A 78 -7.50 0.59 7.58
CA LEU A 78 -6.15 1.06 7.86
C LEU A 78 -5.91 2.43 7.22
N PRO A 79 -6.57 3.50 7.71
CA PRO A 79 -6.34 4.85 7.18
C PRO A 79 -4.85 5.21 7.25
N ALA A 80 -4.34 5.80 6.17
CA ALA A 80 -2.95 6.26 6.10
C ALA A 80 -2.71 7.42 7.09
N ASP A 81 -1.64 7.33 7.89
CA ASP A 81 -1.21 8.45 8.73
C ASP A 81 -0.48 9.49 7.88
N ARG A 82 0.31 9.01 6.91
CA ARG A 82 0.92 9.85 5.87
C ARG A 82 0.84 9.16 4.51
N LEU A 83 0.53 9.96 3.49
CA LEU A 83 0.45 9.51 2.10
C LEU A 83 1.21 10.52 1.23
N THR A 84 2.25 10.03 0.54
CA THR A 84 3.17 10.88 -0.23
C THR A 84 3.39 10.27 -1.61
N ALA A 85 3.47 11.11 -2.65
CA ALA A 85 3.93 10.66 -3.96
C ALA A 85 5.39 10.18 -3.84
N ALA A 86 5.65 8.96 -4.30
CA ALA A 86 6.96 8.35 -4.24
C ALA A 86 7.63 8.43 -5.62
N THR A 87 8.75 9.13 -5.68
CA THR A 87 9.62 9.18 -6.85
C THR A 87 10.74 8.14 -6.71
N ASP A 88 11.28 7.67 -7.84
CA ASP A 88 12.48 6.82 -7.87
C ASP A 88 12.37 5.45 -7.16
N ILE A 89 11.21 4.81 -7.29
CA ILE A 89 10.97 3.50 -6.66
C ILE A 89 11.74 2.38 -7.37
N ARG A 90 12.48 1.59 -6.59
CA ARG A 90 13.16 0.36 -7.01
C ARG A 90 12.69 -0.81 -6.16
N LEU A 91 11.70 -1.55 -6.66
CA LEU A 91 11.22 -2.77 -6.04
C LEU A 91 11.71 -3.97 -6.84
N ALA A 92 12.18 -5.01 -6.14
CA ALA A 92 12.39 -6.29 -6.78
C ALA A 92 11.03 -6.90 -7.14
N PRO A 93 10.90 -7.63 -8.27
CA PRO A 93 9.69 -8.39 -8.55
C PRO A 93 9.46 -9.37 -7.40
N THR A 94 8.29 -9.30 -6.76
CA THR A 94 7.86 -10.31 -5.80
C THR A 94 7.56 -11.59 -6.59
N SER A 95 8.44 -12.59 -6.51
CA SER A 95 8.11 -13.93 -7.00
C SER A 95 6.87 -14.44 -6.24
N PRO A 96 5.85 -14.97 -6.91
CA PRO A 96 4.75 -15.61 -6.20
C PRO A 96 5.29 -16.84 -5.45
N ALA A 97 4.91 -16.95 -4.18
CA ALA A 97 5.09 -18.14 -3.36
C ALA A 97 4.11 -19.25 -3.77
#